data_AF-A0A9X0CEH4-F1
#
_entry.id   AF-A0A9X0CEH4-F1
#
_cell.length_a   1.000
_cell.length_b   1.000
_cell.length_c   1.000
_cell.angle_alpha   90.00
_cell.angle_beta   90.00
_cell.angle_gamma   90.00
#
_symmetry.space_group_name_H-M   'P 1'
#
loop_
_entity.id
_entity.type
_entity.pdbx_description
1 polymer ?
#
loop_
_entity_poly.entity_id
_entity_poly.type
_entity_poly.pdbx_seq_one_letter_code
_entity_poly.pdbx_strand_id
1 'polypeptide(L)'
;MAKAYETGSGLGSQRARSWVEAAKWYQNAVDIVYENDDPQNTLNTDPNYMLCARHAHLYKQGGYGLDKQPQVAGELYSTAGDLALAAMKGKLANKYYALAEEAWAEVDE
;
A
#
# COMPACT_ATOMS: atom_id res chain seq x y z
N MET A 1 1.22 12.10 5.26
CA MET A 1 -0.25 12.24 5.15
C MET A 1 -0.98 10.90 5.08
N ALA A 2 -0.60 9.95 4.21
CA ALA A 2 -1.27 8.65 4.10
C ALA A 2 -1.45 7.91 5.45
N LYS A 3 -0.36 7.76 6.22
CA LYS A 3 -0.38 7.17 7.58
C LYS A 3 -1.32 7.90 8.56
N ALA A 4 -1.52 9.20 8.41
CA ALA A 4 -2.41 9.97 9.27
C ALA A 4 -3.89 9.67 8.96
N TYR A 5 -4.25 9.54 7.69
CA TYR A 5 -5.59 9.12 7.25
C TYR A 5 -5.89 7.64 7.54
N GLU A 6 -4.88 6.77 7.50
CA GLU A 6 -4.95 5.36 7.88
C GLU A 6 -5.19 5.20 9.39
N THR A 7 -4.32 5.81 10.21
CA THR A 7 -4.36 5.64 11.68
C THR A 7 -5.32 6.60 12.37
N GLY A 8 -5.81 7.63 11.70
CA GLY A 8 -6.57 8.71 12.31
C GLY A 8 -5.75 9.66 13.20
N SER A 9 -4.44 9.41 13.35
CA SER A 9 -3.55 10.20 14.21
C SER A 9 -2.84 11.29 13.42
N GLY A 10 -2.88 12.53 13.91
CA GLY A 10 -2.24 13.67 13.24
C GLY A 10 -3.09 14.39 12.18
N LEU A 11 -4.40 14.11 12.12
CA LEU A 11 -5.35 14.74 11.19
C LEU A 11 -5.90 16.11 11.65
N GLY A 12 -5.63 16.52 12.88
CA GLY A 12 -6.25 17.70 13.49
C GLY A 12 -7.72 17.46 13.87
N SER A 13 -8.40 18.47 14.43
CA SER A 13 -9.77 18.34 14.95
C SER A 13 -10.87 18.29 13.88
N GLN A 14 -10.56 18.60 12.62
CA GLN A 14 -11.55 18.72 11.54
C GLN A 14 -11.54 17.58 10.51
N ARG A 15 -10.58 16.65 10.58
CA ARG A 15 -10.46 15.57 9.60
C ARG A 15 -10.54 14.21 10.31
N ALA A 16 -11.39 13.32 9.78
CA ALA A 16 -11.60 11.99 10.31
C ALA A 16 -10.78 10.94 9.54
N ARG A 17 -10.60 9.76 10.16
CA ARG A 17 -9.97 8.60 9.52
C ARG A 17 -10.74 8.24 8.24
N SER A 18 -10.03 8.17 7.11
CA SER A 18 -10.61 7.81 5.82
C SER A 18 -9.60 6.99 5.04
N TRP A 19 -9.96 5.73 4.76
CA TRP A 19 -9.08 4.84 4.02
C TRP A 19 -9.12 5.11 2.53
N VAL A 20 -10.18 5.72 2.02
CA VAL A 20 -10.25 6.26 0.66
C VAL A 20 -9.16 7.30 0.45
N GLU A 21 -9.06 8.26 1.38
CA GLU A 21 -8.07 9.30 1.27
C GLU A 21 -6.66 8.75 1.49
N ALA A 22 -6.49 7.82 2.44
CA ALA A 22 -5.22 7.12 2.63
C ALA A 22 -4.77 6.38 1.35
N ALA A 23 -5.67 5.63 0.70
CA ALA A 23 -5.39 4.92 -0.55
C ALA A 23 -4.98 5.87 -1.67
N LYS A 24 -5.68 7.00 -1.86
CA LYS A 24 -5.29 8.03 -2.85
C LYS A 24 -3.89 8.61 -2.58
N TRP A 25 -3.54 8.84 -1.31
CA TRP A 25 -2.20 9.31 -0.96
C TRP A 25 -1.14 8.23 -1.18
N TYR A 26 -1.46 6.96 -0.92
CA TYR A 26 -0.56 5.85 -1.22
C TYR A 26 -0.37 5.65 -2.72
N GLN A 27 -1.43 5.70 -3.51
CA GLN A 27 -1.38 5.64 -4.97
C GLN A 27 -0.52 6.78 -5.55
N ASN A 28 -0.78 8.03 -5.16
CA ASN A 28 0.04 9.16 -5.59
C ASN A 28 1.52 8.99 -5.22
N ALA A 29 1.82 8.48 -4.01
CA ALA A 29 3.19 8.25 -3.59
C ALA A 29 3.87 7.16 -4.43
N VAL A 30 3.13 6.12 -4.83
CA VAL A 30 3.60 5.06 -5.73
C VAL A 30 3.81 5.60 -7.15
N ASP A 31 2.85 6.36 -7.70
CA ASP A 31 2.92 6.92 -9.06
C ASP A 31 4.07 7.92 -9.21
N ILE A 32 4.24 8.83 -8.24
CA ILE A 32 5.36 9.80 -8.22
C ILE A 32 6.70 9.10 -8.22
N VAL A 33 6.79 7.96 -7.53
CA VAL A 33 7.99 7.13 -7.45
C VAL A 33 8.26 6.39 -8.77
N TYR A 34 7.22 5.95 -9.48
CA TYR A 34 7.37 5.34 -10.81
C TYR A 34 7.75 6.36 -11.89
N GLU A 35 7.29 7.61 -11.77
CA GLU A 35 7.57 8.69 -12.74
C GLU A 35 8.90 9.42 -12.48
N ASN A 36 9.34 9.50 -11.22
CA ASN A 36 10.63 10.09 -10.86
C ASN A 36 11.54 9.01 -10.28
N ASP A 37 12.42 8.46 -11.12
CA ASP A 37 13.62 7.71 -10.70
C ASP A 37 14.66 8.65 -10.03
N ASP A 38 14.20 9.74 -9.41
CA ASP A 38 15.01 10.77 -8.80
C ASP A 38 15.31 10.40 -7.34
N PRO A 39 16.57 10.07 -7.00
CA PRO A 39 16.95 9.66 -5.66
C PRO A 39 16.84 10.79 -4.62
N GLN A 40 16.60 12.05 -5.02
CA GLN A 40 16.42 13.20 -4.13
C GLN A 40 14.95 13.51 -3.84
N ASN A 41 13.98 12.76 -4.38
CA ASN A 41 12.58 12.95 -4.04
C ASN A 41 12.36 12.64 -2.55
N THR A 42 12.21 13.69 -1.74
CA THR A 42 12.19 13.62 -0.26
C THR A 42 10.92 12.99 0.33
N LEU A 43 9.99 12.49 -0.50
CA LEU A 43 8.97 11.53 -0.05
C LEU A 43 9.54 10.12 0.25
N ASN A 44 10.84 9.90 0.02
CA ASN A 44 11.65 8.71 0.28
C ASN A 44 11.75 8.24 1.76
N THR A 45 10.78 8.52 2.63
CA THR A 45 10.86 8.03 4.02
C THR A 45 10.54 6.52 4.13
N ASP A 46 9.68 6.00 3.26
CA ASP A 46 9.31 4.58 3.22
C ASP A 46 9.65 3.99 1.83
N PRO A 47 10.31 2.82 1.74
CA PRO A 47 10.60 2.16 0.47
C PRO A 47 9.33 1.82 -0.31
N ASN A 48 9.42 1.85 -1.64
CA ASN A 48 8.30 1.65 -2.57
C ASN A 48 7.51 0.36 -2.29
N TYR A 49 8.22 -0.73 -1.99
CA TYR A 49 7.60 -2.00 -1.62
C TYR A 49 6.74 -1.91 -0.35
N MET A 50 7.10 -1.06 0.62
CA MET A 50 6.30 -0.84 1.83
C MET A 50 5.06 0.00 1.54
N LEU A 51 5.15 0.97 0.64
CA LEU A 51 4.00 1.77 0.20
C LEU A 51 2.98 0.91 -0.53
N CYS A 52 3.44 0.08 -1.49
CA CYS A 52 2.57 -0.88 -2.20
C CYS A 52 1.92 -1.87 -1.24
N ALA A 53 2.68 -2.45 -0.29
CA ALA A 53 2.13 -3.39 0.68
C ALA A 53 1.08 -2.76 1.62
N ARG A 54 1.27 -1.49 2.02
CA ARG A 54 0.27 -0.76 2.82
C ARG A 54 -0.97 -0.45 2.01
N HIS A 55 -0.80 -0.08 0.73
CA HIS A 55 -1.92 0.15 -0.17
C HIS A 55 -2.75 -1.13 -0.36
N ALA A 56 -2.07 -2.26 -0.60
CA ALA A 56 -2.68 -3.58 -0.67
C ALA A 56 -3.46 -3.93 0.60
N HIS A 57 -2.92 -3.61 1.77
CA HIS A 57 -3.59 -3.86 3.05
C HIS A 57 -4.92 -3.12 3.19
N LEU A 58 -4.99 -1.86 2.74
CA LEU A 58 -6.23 -1.08 2.77
C LEU A 58 -7.32 -1.73 1.91
N TYR A 59 -6.99 -2.19 0.70
CA TYR A 59 -7.94 -2.89 -0.16
C TYR A 59 -8.28 -4.30 0.32
N LYS A 60 -7.35 -5.00 0.98
CA LYS A 60 -7.62 -6.32 1.57
C LYS A 60 -8.60 -6.21 2.73
N GLN A 61 -8.44 -5.23 3.62
CA GLN A 61 -9.38 -5.07 4.74
C GLN A 61 -10.70 -4.41 4.32
N GLY A 62 -10.63 -3.33 3.53
CA GLY A 62 -11.77 -2.44 3.32
C GLY A 62 -12.29 -1.79 4.62
N GLY A 63 -13.17 -0.81 4.49
CA GLY A 63 -13.72 -0.05 5.61
C GLY A 63 -13.37 1.44 5.57
N TYR A 64 -13.93 2.22 6.50
CA TYR A 64 -13.76 3.67 6.58
C TYR A 64 -14.01 4.39 5.24
N GLY A 65 -15.01 3.91 4.50
CA GLY A 65 -15.43 4.42 3.18
C GLY A 65 -14.74 3.77 1.97
N LEU A 66 -13.76 2.88 2.17
CA LEU A 66 -13.10 2.14 1.09
C LEU A 66 -13.71 0.74 0.94
N ASP A 67 -14.12 0.37 -0.26
CA ASP A 67 -14.60 -0.98 -0.53
C ASP A 67 -13.46 -1.99 -0.54
N LYS A 68 -13.72 -3.15 0.06
CA LYS A 68 -12.79 -4.28 0.04
C LYS A 68 -12.65 -4.78 -1.39
N GLN A 69 -11.42 -4.84 -1.88
CA GLN A 69 -11.07 -5.30 -3.22
C GLN A 69 -9.89 -6.27 -3.12
N PRO A 70 -10.16 -7.55 -2.78
CA PRO A 70 -9.12 -8.54 -2.54
C PRO A 70 -8.29 -8.81 -3.81
N GLN A 71 -8.91 -8.75 -4.98
CA GLN A 71 -8.25 -8.84 -6.28
C GLN A 71 -7.13 -7.79 -6.43
N VAL A 72 -7.48 -6.52 -6.23
CA VAL A 72 -6.56 -5.37 -6.30
C VAL A 72 -5.49 -5.46 -5.22
N ALA A 73 -5.86 -5.91 -4.02
CA ALA A 73 -4.91 -6.14 -2.95
C ALA A 73 -3.86 -7.20 -3.32
N GLY A 74 -4.26 -8.31 -3.95
CA GLY A 74 -3.34 -9.35 -4.40
C GLY A 74 -2.33 -8.83 -5.43
N GLU A 75 -2.79 -8.08 -6.43
CA GLU A 75 -1.92 -7.46 -7.44
C GLU A 75 -0.91 -6.47 -6.82
N LEU A 76 -1.37 -5.64 -5.88
CA LEU A 76 -0.51 -4.70 -5.16
C LEU A 76 0.50 -5.40 -4.23
N TYR A 77 0.11 -6.49 -3.58
CA TYR A 77 1.04 -7.30 -2.77
C TYR A 77 2.07 -8.02 -3.64
N SER A 78 1.67 -8.56 -4.79
CA SER A 78 2.60 -9.18 -5.74
C SER A 78 3.64 -8.16 -6.22
N THR A 79 3.18 -6.97 -6.62
CA THR A 79 4.06 -5.85 -7.01
C THR A 79 4.98 -5.43 -5.86
N ALA A 80 4.48 -5.37 -4.63
CA ALA A 80 5.30 -5.12 -3.44
C ALA A 80 6.37 -6.20 -3.26
N GLY A 81 6.03 -7.46 -3.56
CA GLY A 81 6.94 -8.60 -3.59
C GLY A 81 8.09 -8.40 -4.57
N ASP A 82 7.77 -8.04 -5.81
CA ASP A 82 8.75 -7.79 -6.87
C ASP A 82 9.69 -6.64 -6.51
N LEU A 83 9.14 -5.52 -6.02
CA LEU A 83 9.92 -4.36 -5.56
C LEU A 83 10.81 -4.72 -4.37
N ALA A 84 10.32 -5.55 -3.44
CA ALA A 84 11.11 -6.01 -2.30
C ALA A 84 12.24 -6.95 -2.76
N LEU A 85 11.98 -7.82 -3.74
CA LEU A 85 12.98 -8.72 -4.31
C LEU A 85 14.07 -7.94 -5.05
N ALA A 86 13.69 -6.96 -5.87
CA ALA A 86 14.61 -6.04 -6.55
C ALA A 86 15.49 -5.26 -5.54
N ALA A 87 14.94 -4.90 -4.39
CA ALA A 87 15.68 -4.28 -3.28
C ALA A 87 16.48 -5.29 -2.42
N MET A 88 16.66 -6.54 -2.89
CA MET A 88 17.34 -7.64 -2.19
C MET A 88 16.73 -7.99 -0.82
N LYS A 89 15.43 -7.74 -0.63
CA LYS A 89 14.67 -8.10 0.57
C LYS A 89 13.88 -9.39 0.36
N GLY A 90 14.55 -10.48 -0.05
CA GLY A 90 13.89 -11.74 -0.40
C GLY A 90 12.95 -12.32 0.68
N LYS A 91 13.29 -12.19 1.97
CA LYS A 91 12.38 -12.59 3.07
C LYS A 91 11.08 -11.77 3.08
N LEU A 92 11.18 -10.49 2.76
CA LEU A 92 10.04 -9.59 2.72
C LEU A 92 9.22 -9.81 1.44
N ALA A 93 9.88 -10.06 0.32
CA ALA A 93 9.24 -10.44 -0.94
C ALA A 93 8.35 -11.68 -0.76
N ASN A 94 8.90 -12.76 -0.18
CA ASN A 94 8.14 -13.98 0.12
C ASN A 94 6.92 -13.71 1.01
N LYS A 95 7.05 -12.80 1.99
CA LYS A 95 5.92 -12.40 2.84
C LYS A 95 4.83 -11.70 2.02
N TYR A 96 5.21 -10.82 1.10
CA TYR A 96 4.23 -10.11 0.27
C TYR A 96 3.56 -11.04 -0.76
N TYR A 97 4.31 -11.96 -1.38
CA TYR A 97 3.69 -12.98 -2.24
C TYR A 97 2.71 -13.86 -1.47
N ALA A 98 3.03 -14.29 -0.25
CA ALA A 98 2.08 -15.05 0.58
C ALA A 98 0.80 -14.25 0.88
N LEU A 99 0.92 -12.95 1.17
CA LEU A 99 -0.23 -12.07 1.37
C LEU A 99 -1.03 -11.84 0.08
N ALA A 100 -0.39 -11.88 -1.09
CA ALA A 100 -1.06 -11.80 -2.38
C ALA A 100 -1.94 -13.03 -2.61
N GLU A 101 -1.37 -14.21 -2.41
CA GLU A 101 -2.11 -15.48 -2.50
C GLU A 101 -3.28 -15.53 -1.51
N GLU A 102 -3.09 -15.10 -0.26
CA GLU A 102 -4.19 -14.98 0.69
C GLU A 102 -5.30 -14.05 0.20
N ALA A 103 -4.94 -12.90 -0.37
CA ALA A 103 -5.92 -11.94 -0.87
C ALA A 103 -6.69 -12.48 -2.08
N TRP A 104 -6.03 -13.21 -2.99
CA TRP A 104 -6.69 -13.86 -4.12
C TRP A 104 -7.55 -15.05 -3.70
N ALA A 105 -7.13 -15.81 -2.69
CA ALA A 105 -7.93 -16.89 -2.14
C ALA A 105 -9.28 -16.40 -1.58
N GLU A 106 -9.34 -15.16 -1.06
CA GLU A 106 -10.58 -14.51 -0.63
C GLU A 106 -11.47 -14.02 -1.79
N VAL A 107 -11.02 -14.06 -3.05
CA VAL A 107 -11.84 -13.76 -4.23
C VAL A 107 -12.58 -15.00 -4.74
N ASP A 108 -11.98 -16.18 -4.57
CA ASP A 108 -12.52 -17.47 -5.00
C ASP A 108 -13.55 -18.09 -4.03
N GLU A 109 -13.78 -17.46 -2.86
CA GLU A 109 -14.74 -17.88 -1.82
C GLU A 109 -16.04 -17.06 -1.85
#